data_AF-A0A497K531-F1
#
_entry.id   AF-A0A497K531-F1
#
_cell.length_a   1.000
_cell.length_b   1.000
_cell.length_c   1.000
_cell.angle_alpha   90.00
_cell.angle_beta   90.00
_cell.angle_gamma   90.00
#
_symmetry.space_group_name_H-M   'P 1'
#
loop_
_entity.id
_entity.type
_entity.pdbx_description
1 polymer ?
#
loop_
_entity_poly.entity_id
_entity_poly.type
_entity_poly.pdbx_seq_one_letter_code
_entity_poly.pdbx_strand_id
1 'polypeptide(L)'
;MVIFLFFADSTWVDLSGEKVINLSLRRILSGSPPGFYPYFYRDEHLSLKIKGSLYGRIELEGEIYQGRLPQEERAGVTGRWSWGSAFLGDFEGNMGNLVVGKRLRGIKGEIFPRILFLSGFYSILRGKHELERFSGDGTQGPFELLHSSIIVGSERVRVGEGLSLELMERGKDYLMDYERGRITFKRIIKPEETVEIEYEYLEEGEGRVLYGVDGGIKTKILTLGYSRVKGGFHEFHGGIEYKGAGVSGRLSLDTLFHRSWSLTGKIKAGWVSMDGGIRLLLRIKIK
;
A
#
# COMPACT_ATOMS: atom_id res chain seq x y z
N MET A 1 45.63 -24.27 6.59
CA MET A 1 44.16 -24.30 6.54
C MET A 1 43.65 -23.54 7.75
N VAL A 2 43.36 -22.25 7.59
CA VAL A 2 42.89 -21.40 8.70
C VAL A 2 41.37 -21.37 8.64
N ILE A 3 40.73 -22.05 9.57
CA ILE A 3 39.29 -21.95 9.80
C ILE A 3 39.08 -20.65 10.57
N PHE A 4 38.60 -19.61 9.89
CA PHE A 4 38.09 -18.43 10.56
C PHE A 4 36.66 -18.69 11.00
N LEU A 5 36.50 -19.12 12.25
CA LEU A 5 35.24 -19.04 12.99
C LEU A 5 35.04 -17.58 13.44
N PHE A 6 34.48 -16.73 12.58
CA PHE A 6 34.01 -15.41 13.00
C PHE A 6 32.59 -15.55 13.57
N PHE A 7 32.49 -15.77 14.88
CA PHE A 7 31.33 -15.34 15.65
C PHE A 7 31.52 -13.85 15.99
N ALA A 8 31.25 -12.97 15.03
CA ALA A 8 31.23 -11.53 15.29
C ALA A 8 29.78 -11.05 15.20
N ASP A 9 29.28 -10.44 16.27
CA ASP A 9 28.03 -9.66 16.31
C ASP A 9 28.18 -8.40 15.43
N SER A 10 28.46 -8.59 14.14
CA SER A 10 28.73 -7.50 13.23
C SER A 10 27.42 -6.77 12.92
N THR A 11 27.47 -5.46 13.12
CA THR A 11 26.40 -4.54 12.72
C THR A 11 26.91 -3.75 11.54
N TRP A 12 26.25 -3.89 10.40
CA TRP A 12 26.58 -3.14 9.19
C TRP A 12 25.32 -2.84 8.39
N VAL A 13 25.33 -1.69 7.73
CA VAL A 13 24.29 -1.27 6.79
C VAL A 13 25.01 -0.71 5.58
N ASP A 14 24.69 -1.25 4.41
CA ASP A 14 25.15 -0.82 3.12
C ASP A 14 24.00 -0.17 2.35
N LEU A 15 24.31 0.94 1.71
CA LEU A 15 23.40 1.73 0.90
C LEU A 15 24.02 1.83 -0.49
N SER A 16 23.40 1.18 -1.46
CA SER A 16 23.89 1.13 -2.84
C SER A 16 22.81 1.59 -3.81
N GLY A 17 23.18 2.33 -4.84
CA GLY A 17 22.19 2.85 -5.78
C GLY A 17 22.64 4.10 -6.52
N GLU A 18 21.68 4.75 -7.16
CA GLU A 18 21.90 5.93 -7.98
C GLU A 18 20.83 6.99 -7.77
N LYS A 19 21.25 8.25 -7.94
CA LYS A 19 20.36 9.39 -8.05
C LYS A 19 20.71 10.14 -9.33
N VAL A 20 19.77 10.21 -10.26
CA VAL A 20 19.91 10.97 -11.51
C VAL A 20 19.03 12.19 -11.42
N ILE A 21 19.62 13.36 -11.69
CA ILE A 21 18.90 14.63 -11.76
C ILE A 21 19.16 15.20 -13.15
N ASN A 22 18.13 15.23 -13.98
CA ASN A 22 18.18 15.82 -15.31
C ASN A 22 17.57 17.23 -15.24
N LEU A 23 18.41 18.25 -15.46
CA LEU A 23 18.00 19.65 -15.53
C LEU A 23 18.12 20.12 -16.97
N SER A 24 17.01 20.54 -17.56
CA SER A 24 16.96 21.11 -18.89
C SER A 24 16.42 22.54 -18.81
N LEU A 25 17.30 23.51 -19.07
CA LEU A 25 16.94 24.91 -19.21
C LEU A 25 17.05 25.31 -20.67
N ARG A 26 15.94 25.69 -21.30
CA ARG A 26 15.94 26.23 -22.66
C ARG A 26 15.51 27.68 -22.62
N ARG A 27 16.49 28.59 -22.78
CA ARG A 27 16.28 30.05 -22.90
C ARG A 27 16.75 30.54 -24.27
N ILE A 28 16.10 31.56 -24.81
CA ILE A 28 16.56 32.32 -25.98
C ILE A 28 17.21 33.63 -25.50
N LEU A 29 18.26 34.05 -26.19
CA LEU A 29 18.95 35.33 -25.95
C LEU A 29 18.49 36.44 -26.90
N SER A 30 17.98 36.12 -28.11
CA SER A 30 17.27 37.05 -29.00
C SER A 30 16.49 36.34 -30.13
N GLY A 31 15.35 36.92 -30.55
CA GLY A 31 14.54 36.49 -31.69
C GLY A 31 13.76 35.19 -31.47
N SER A 32 12.44 35.26 -31.29
CA SER A 32 11.58 34.07 -31.13
C SER A 32 11.04 33.57 -32.48
N PRO A 33 11.44 32.39 -32.96
CA PRO A 33 10.72 31.75 -34.06
C PRO A 33 9.27 31.47 -33.65
N PRO A 34 8.29 31.53 -34.56
CA PRO A 34 6.92 31.13 -34.28
C PRO A 34 6.86 29.71 -33.71
N GLY A 35 6.17 29.52 -32.58
CA GLY A 35 6.05 28.21 -31.91
C GLY A 35 7.17 27.85 -30.92
N PHE A 36 8.10 28.76 -30.62
CA PHE A 36 9.08 28.56 -29.55
C PHE A 36 8.53 28.95 -28.18
N TYR A 37 8.63 28.04 -27.21
CA TYR A 37 8.29 28.30 -25.81
C TYR A 37 9.50 27.97 -24.92
N PRO A 38 9.99 28.92 -24.11
CA PRO A 38 11.03 28.64 -23.12
C PRO A 38 10.47 27.67 -22.07
N TYR A 39 11.30 26.73 -21.63
CA TYR A 39 10.92 25.79 -20.58
C TYR A 39 12.08 25.48 -19.66
N PHE A 40 11.71 25.22 -18.40
CA PHE A 40 12.54 24.58 -17.41
C PHE A 40 11.94 23.21 -17.12
N TYR A 41 12.72 22.16 -17.32
CA TYR A 41 12.30 20.78 -17.07
C TYR A 41 13.30 20.14 -16.11
N ARG A 42 12.79 19.59 -15.00
CA ARG A 42 13.55 18.82 -14.02
C ARG A 42 12.93 17.44 -13.94
N ASP A 43 13.75 16.42 -14.15
CA ASP A 43 13.37 15.03 -14.03
C ASP A 43 14.33 14.33 -13.09
N GLU A 44 13.80 13.60 -12.13
CA GLU A 44 14.59 12.97 -11.07
C GLU A 44 14.29 11.49 -11.01
N HIS A 45 15.35 10.72 -10.87
CA HIS A 45 15.29 9.29 -10.64
C HIS A 45 16.12 8.95 -9.41
N LEU A 46 15.54 8.20 -8.48
CA LEU A 46 16.25 7.68 -7.32
C LEU A 46 16.01 6.18 -7.25
N SER A 47 17.08 5.41 -7.14
CA SER A 47 17.02 3.98 -6.90
C SER A 47 18.07 3.64 -5.86
N LEU A 48 17.63 3.34 -4.64
CA LEU A 48 18.49 2.96 -3.52
C LEU A 48 18.11 1.59 -3.01
N LYS A 49 19.11 0.77 -2.74
CA LYS A 49 19.01 -0.53 -2.09
C LYS A 49 19.69 -0.44 -0.74
N ILE A 50 19.03 -1.00 0.25
CA ILE A 50 19.48 -1.08 1.63
C ILE A 50 19.73 -2.55 1.92
N LYS A 51 20.94 -2.88 2.37
CA LYS A 51 21.27 -4.22 2.88
C LYS A 51 21.98 -4.08 4.20
N GLY A 52 21.79 -5.01 5.12
CA GLY A 52 22.51 -4.94 6.37
C GLY A 52 22.31 -6.17 7.24
N SER A 53 23.10 -6.22 8.30
CA SER A 53 22.91 -7.13 9.42
C SER A 53 23.06 -6.32 10.70
N LEU A 54 22.13 -6.47 11.65
CA LEU A 54 22.25 -5.91 12.99
C LEU A 54 22.57 -7.02 13.96
N TYR A 55 23.67 -6.85 14.71
CA TYR A 55 24.16 -7.80 15.71
C TYR A 55 24.29 -9.24 15.20
N GLY A 56 24.51 -9.43 13.89
CA GLY A 56 24.53 -10.76 13.26
C GLY A 56 23.22 -11.56 13.34
N ARG A 57 22.10 -10.94 13.77
CA ARG A 57 20.83 -11.63 14.08
C ARG A 57 19.64 -11.11 13.30
N ILE A 58 19.69 -9.85 12.86
CA ILE A 58 18.62 -9.20 12.13
C ILE A 58 19.14 -8.84 10.76
N GLU A 59 18.67 -9.52 9.74
CA GLU A 59 18.96 -9.18 8.34
C GLU A 59 18.06 -8.02 7.91
N LEU A 60 18.67 -6.98 7.34
CA LEU A 60 17.97 -5.82 6.80
C LEU A 60 18.02 -5.85 5.28
N GLU A 61 16.87 -5.67 4.65
CA GLU A 61 16.73 -5.51 3.20
C GLU A 61 15.71 -4.43 2.90
N GLY A 62 16.06 -3.45 2.07
CA GLY A 62 15.15 -2.39 1.71
C GLY A 62 15.41 -1.83 0.32
N GLU A 63 14.42 -1.12 -0.18
CA GLU A 63 14.46 -0.43 -1.46
C GLU A 63 13.72 0.89 -1.33
N ILE A 64 14.32 1.94 -1.90
CA ILE A 64 13.69 3.24 -2.10
C ILE A 64 13.81 3.55 -3.58
N TYR A 65 12.68 3.63 -4.24
CA TYR A 65 12.56 3.94 -5.65
C TYR A 65 11.67 5.18 -5.82
N GLN A 66 12.19 6.19 -6.51
CA GLN A 66 11.47 7.36 -6.94
C GLN A 66 11.57 7.46 -8.46
N GLY A 67 10.44 7.24 -9.12
CA GLY A 67 10.31 7.35 -10.58
C GLY A 67 9.80 8.72 -11.00
N ARG A 68 9.43 8.82 -12.29
CA ARG A 68 8.92 10.07 -12.87
C ARG A 68 7.49 10.37 -12.44
N LEU A 69 6.70 9.33 -12.19
CA LEU A 69 5.32 9.42 -11.75
C LEU A 69 5.20 9.07 -10.26
N PRO A 70 4.41 9.81 -9.45
CA PRO A 70 4.21 9.49 -8.02
C PRO A 70 3.76 8.04 -7.77
N GLN A 71 3.02 7.46 -8.70
CA GLN A 71 2.52 6.07 -8.64
C GLN A 71 3.64 5.03 -8.70
N GLU A 72 4.78 5.38 -9.27
CA GLU A 72 5.94 4.50 -9.37
C GLU A 72 6.75 4.47 -8.06
N GLU A 73 6.55 5.44 -7.16
CA GLU A 73 7.29 5.53 -5.91
C GLU A 73 7.04 4.32 -5.01
N ARG A 74 8.13 3.70 -4.55
CA ARG A 74 8.13 2.58 -3.61
C ARG A 74 9.18 2.83 -2.56
N ALA A 75 8.82 2.74 -1.29
CA ALA A 75 9.79 2.74 -0.21
C ALA A 75 9.47 1.61 0.75
N GLY A 76 10.47 0.83 1.14
CA GLY A 76 10.27 -0.29 2.05
C GLY A 76 11.57 -0.78 2.67
N VAL A 77 11.51 -1.14 3.94
CA VAL A 77 12.60 -1.83 4.64
C VAL A 77 12.03 -3.00 5.42
N THR A 78 12.62 -4.17 5.23
CA THR A 78 12.33 -5.42 5.94
C THR A 78 13.47 -5.71 6.89
N GLY A 79 13.15 -6.00 8.15
CA GLY A 79 14.03 -6.68 9.09
C GLY A 79 13.57 -8.13 9.28
N ARG A 80 14.47 -9.10 9.16
CA ARG A 80 14.19 -10.52 9.39
C ARG A 80 15.07 -11.07 10.50
N TRP A 81 14.49 -11.92 11.33
CA TRP A 81 15.18 -12.64 12.39
C TRP A 81 14.69 -14.09 12.42
N SER A 82 15.29 -14.93 13.27
CA SER A 82 15.05 -16.39 13.25
C SER A 82 13.61 -16.84 13.52
N TRP A 83 12.78 -15.99 14.11
CA TRP A 83 11.41 -16.29 14.50
C TRP A 83 10.36 -15.32 13.90
N GLY A 84 10.77 -14.45 12.98
CA GLY A 84 9.84 -13.46 12.43
C GLY A 84 10.45 -12.44 11.50
N SER A 85 9.61 -11.50 11.08
CA SER A 85 9.98 -10.35 10.28
C SER A 85 9.13 -9.14 10.61
N ALA A 86 9.67 -7.95 10.33
CA ALA A 86 8.94 -6.69 10.35
C ALA A 86 9.27 -5.93 9.07
N PHE A 87 8.28 -5.24 8.53
CA PHE A 87 8.42 -4.40 7.36
C PHE A 87 7.81 -3.03 7.63
N LEU A 88 8.50 -1.99 7.19
CA LEU A 88 8.04 -0.61 7.20
C LEU A 88 8.08 -0.07 5.77
N GLY A 89 6.96 0.47 5.28
CA GLY A 89 6.87 1.11 3.97
C GLY A 89 5.60 0.77 3.21
N ASP A 90 5.70 0.72 1.89
CA ASP A 90 4.61 0.37 0.97
C ASP A 90 4.51 -1.15 0.77
N PHE A 91 3.37 -1.74 1.11
CA PHE A 91 3.12 -3.18 0.97
C PHE A 91 1.73 -3.47 0.40
N GLU A 92 1.57 -4.65 -0.21
CA GLU A 92 0.24 -5.19 -0.47
C GLU A 92 -0.35 -5.76 0.82
N GLY A 93 -1.60 -5.45 1.14
CA GLY A 93 -2.30 -5.90 2.35
C GLY A 93 -2.62 -7.40 2.42
N ASN A 94 -1.91 -8.23 1.65
CA ASN A 94 -2.03 -9.67 1.67
C ASN A 94 -0.97 -10.24 2.63
N MET A 95 -1.39 -10.96 3.66
CA MET A 95 -0.50 -11.43 4.73
C MET A 95 -1.13 -12.62 5.47
N GLY A 96 -0.43 -13.76 5.48
CA GLY A 96 -1.01 -15.02 5.97
C GLY A 96 -2.28 -15.36 5.22
N ASN A 97 -3.39 -15.53 5.95
CA ASN A 97 -4.72 -15.71 5.37
C ASN A 97 -5.50 -14.40 5.14
N LEU A 98 -4.95 -13.25 5.52
CA LEU A 98 -5.59 -11.96 5.24
C LEU A 98 -5.38 -11.57 3.78
N VAL A 99 -6.46 -11.31 3.08
CA VAL A 99 -6.46 -10.77 1.71
C VAL A 99 -7.24 -9.47 1.71
N VAL A 100 -6.53 -8.35 1.63
CA VAL A 100 -7.13 -7.02 1.54
C VAL A 100 -7.20 -6.54 0.10
N GLY A 101 -6.29 -6.99 -0.77
CA GLY A 101 -6.29 -6.62 -2.19
C GLY A 101 -6.00 -5.14 -2.45
N LYS A 102 -5.39 -4.43 -1.49
CA LYS A 102 -5.03 -3.01 -1.60
C LYS A 102 -3.54 -2.80 -1.32
N ARG A 103 -3.00 -1.73 -1.90
CA ARG A 103 -1.67 -1.22 -1.56
C ARG A 103 -1.78 -0.28 -0.37
N LEU A 104 -0.99 -0.57 0.66
CA LEU A 104 -1.03 0.07 1.97
C LEU A 104 0.35 0.67 2.26
N ARG A 105 0.39 1.71 3.10
CA ARG A 105 1.63 2.27 3.62
C ARG A 105 1.62 2.17 5.14
N GLY A 106 2.65 1.57 5.74
CA GLY A 106 2.73 1.43 7.19
C GLY A 106 3.67 0.33 7.64
N ILE A 107 3.29 -0.34 8.72
CA ILE A 107 4.09 -1.40 9.35
C ILE A 107 3.33 -2.72 9.23
N LYS A 108 4.04 -3.78 8.85
CA LYS A 108 3.56 -5.16 9.01
C LYS A 108 4.61 -6.01 9.71
N GLY A 109 4.18 -7.09 10.33
CA GLY A 109 5.07 -8.02 10.99
C GLY A 109 4.49 -9.42 11.03
N GLU A 110 5.39 -10.39 11.05
CA GLU A 110 5.08 -11.80 11.11
C GLU A 110 5.96 -12.45 12.16
N ILE A 111 5.36 -13.30 12.97
CA ILE A 111 5.98 -13.99 14.09
C ILE A 111 5.55 -15.45 13.96
N PHE A 112 6.51 -16.33 13.73
CA PHE A 112 6.26 -17.76 13.50
C PHE A 112 7.19 -18.63 14.37
N PRO A 113 7.07 -18.58 15.71
CA PRO A 113 7.72 -19.57 16.55
C PRO A 113 7.10 -20.94 16.26
N ARG A 114 7.88 -22.01 16.40
CA ARG A 114 7.59 -23.44 16.06
C ARG A 114 6.13 -23.92 15.97
N ILE A 115 5.21 -23.43 16.80
CA ILE A 115 3.80 -23.84 16.88
C ILE A 115 2.81 -22.68 16.67
N LEU A 116 3.22 -21.43 16.85
CA LEU A 116 2.36 -20.26 16.72
C LEU A 116 2.64 -19.60 15.36
N PHE A 117 1.62 -19.04 14.74
CA PHE A 117 1.82 -18.00 13.74
C PHE A 117 1.00 -16.78 14.16
N LEU A 118 1.58 -15.61 14.01
CA LEU A 118 0.93 -14.33 14.24
C LEU A 118 1.46 -13.36 13.19
N SER A 119 0.56 -12.77 12.43
CA SER A 119 0.85 -11.77 11.44
C SER A 119 -0.05 -10.58 11.68
N GLY A 120 0.48 -9.38 11.59
CA GLY A 120 -0.25 -8.15 11.86
C GLY A 120 0.21 -7.01 10.97
N PHE A 121 -0.69 -6.11 10.63
CA PHE A 121 -0.32 -4.85 9.99
C PHE A 121 -1.13 -3.69 10.56
N TYR A 122 -0.50 -2.52 10.51
CA TYR A 122 -1.12 -1.24 10.77
C TYR A 122 -0.69 -0.28 9.66
N SER A 123 -1.66 0.34 9.00
CA SER A 123 -1.40 1.15 7.81
C SER A 123 -2.30 2.36 7.72
N ILE A 124 -1.79 3.36 7.01
CA ILE A 124 -2.59 4.39 6.37
C ILE A 124 -2.85 3.96 4.92
N LEU A 125 -4.06 4.24 4.43
CA LEU A 125 -4.37 4.03 3.02
C LEU A 125 -3.60 5.07 2.19
N ARG A 126 -3.01 4.62 1.08
CA ARG A 126 -2.41 5.52 0.11
C ARG A 126 -3.57 6.14 -0.69
N GLY A 127 -3.60 7.46 -0.80
CA GLY A 127 -4.62 8.12 -1.61
C GLY A 127 -4.48 7.75 -3.08
N LYS A 128 -5.60 7.75 -3.80
CA LYS A 128 -5.59 7.71 -5.26
C LYS A 128 -5.23 9.09 -5.76
N HIS A 129 -4.43 9.13 -6.82
CA HIS A 129 -3.97 10.36 -7.41
C HIS A 129 -4.91 10.80 -8.53
N GLU A 130 -5.33 12.06 -8.49
CA GLU A 130 -6.15 12.68 -9.52
C GLU A 130 -5.45 13.90 -10.11
N LEU A 131 -5.59 14.09 -11.43
CA LEU A 131 -5.21 15.32 -12.12
C LEU A 131 -6.45 15.87 -12.80
N GLU A 132 -6.93 17.01 -12.31
CA GLU A 132 -8.11 17.67 -12.83
C GLU A 132 -7.73 18.98 -13.52
N ARG A 133 -8.40 19.28 -14.64
CA ARG A 133 -8.25 20.54 -15.35
C ARG A 133 -9.62 21.10 -15.70
N PHE A 134 -9.84 22.36 -15.36
CA PHE A 134 -11.05 23.10 -15.72
C PHE A 134 -10.73 24.55 -16.04
N SER A 135 -11.60 25.18 -16.82
CA SER A 135 -11.54 26.63 -17.09
C SER A 135 -12.20 27.40 -15.96
N GLY A 136 -11.74 28.62 -15.70
CA GLY A 136 -12.44 29.53 -14.81
C GLY A 136 -13.87 29.80 -15.27
N ASP A 137 -14.72 30.23 -14.35
CA ASP A 137 -16.11 30.63 -14.64
C ASP A 137 -16.35 32.12 -14.40
N GLY A 138 -15.28 32.90 -14.19
CA GLY A 138 -15.36 34.30 -13.82
C GLY A 138 -15.68 34.53 -12.34
N THR A 139 -15.58 33.50 -11.48
CA THR A 139 -15.80 33.61 -10.04
C THR A 139 -14.55 33.26 -9.23
N GLN A 140 -14.65 33.38 -7.91
CA GLN A 140 -13.65 32.90 -6.94
C GLN A 140 -13.87 31.43 -6.55
N GLY A 141 -14.92 30.78 -7.05
CA GLY A 141 -15.41 29.51 -6.57
C GLY A 141 -16.48 29.66 -5.47
N PRO A 142 -16.79 28.59 -4.72
CA PRO A 142 -16.05 27.32 -4.66
C PRO A 142 -16.17 26.50 -5.95
N PHE A 143 -15.05 26.00 -6.44
CA PHE A 143 -15.00 24.99 -7.51
C PHE A 143 -15.02 23.61 -6.85
N GLU A 144 -15.95 22.76 -7.27
CA GLU A 144 -16.05 21.36 -6.84
C GLU A 144 -15.04 20.53 -7.63
N LEU A 145 -14.26 19.74 -6.93
CA LEU A 145 -13.38 18.74 -7.53
C LEU A 145 -14.13 17.44 -7.76
N LEU A 146 -13.61 16.61 -8.65
CA LEU A 146 -14.20 15.31 -8.99
C LEU A 146 -14.35 14.39 -7.76
N HIS A 147 -13.43 14.48 -6.80
CA HIS A 147 -13.43 13.66 -5.60
C HIS A 147 -13.39 14.47 -4.30
N SER A 148 -14.13 13.98 -3.30
CA SER A 148 -14.12 14.46 -1.92
C SER A 148 -13.08 13.70 -1.08
N SER A 149 -12.99 13.97 0.23
CA SER A 149 -12.05 13.27 1.14
C SER A 149 -10.58 13.33 0.68
N ILE A 150 -10.14 14.53 0.32
CA ILE A 150 -8.80 14.82 -0.17
C ILE A 150 -7.80 14.76 0.99
N ILE A 151 -6.62 14.20 0.73
CA ILE A 151 -5.53 14.13 1.69
C ILE A 151 -4.98 15.53 1.89
N VAL A 152 -5.02 15.99 3.14
CA VAL A 152 -4.62 17.34 3.54
C VAL A 152 -3.19 17.62 3.10
N GLY A 153 -3.02 18.63 2.27
CA GLY A 153 -1.73 19.09 1.79
C GLY A 153 -1.11 18.30 0.65
N SER A 154 -1.85 17.33 0.09
CA SER A 154 -1.45 16.63 -1.13
C SER A 154 -1.63 17.48 -2.40
N GLU A 155 -2.43 18.54 -2.33
CA GLU A 155 -2.81 19.29 -3.52
C GLU A 155 -1.69 20.17 -4.06
N ARG A 156 -1.58 20.22 -5.39
CA ARG A 156 -0.74 21.14 -6.13
C ARG A 156 -1.58 21.84 -7.19
N VAL A 157 -1.81 23.13 -6.97
CA VAL A 157 -2.71 23.97 -7.78
C VAL A 157 -1.88 24.87 -8.68
N ARG A 158 -2.17 24.88 -9.98
CA ARG A 158 -1.60 25.82 -10.94
C ARG A 158 -2.70 26.55 -11.70
N VAL A 159 -2.51 27.84 -11.94
CA VAL A 159 -3.51 28.66 -12.65
C VAL A 159 -2.84 29.57 -13.67
N GLY A 160 -3.45 29.74 -14.83
CA GLY A 160 -3.12 30.80 -15.78
C GLY A 160 -3.66 30.54 -17.18
N GLU A 161 -3.26 31.38 -18.13
CA GLU A 161 -3.78 31.33 -19.50
C GLU A 161 -2.81 30.59 -20.43
N GLY A 162 -3.33 29.69 -21.27
CA GLY A 162 -2.53 28.94 -22.24
C GLY A 162 -1.43 28.09 -21.59
N LEU A 163 -0.17 28.45 -21.81
CA LEU A 163 1.01 27.74 -21.28
C LEU A 163 1.59 28.36 -20.00
N SER A 164 1.01 29.46 -19.51
CA SER A 164 1.53 30.22 -18.36
C SER A 164 0.86 29.79 -17.06
N LEU A 165 1.00 28.53 -16.68
CA LEU A 165 0.46 28.00 -15.42
C LEU A 165 1.40 28.32 -14.25
N GLU A 166 0.97 29.19 -13.35
CA GLU A 166 1.72 29.57 -12.15
C GLU A 166 1.30 28.72 -10.96
N LEU A 167 2.28 28.28 -10.15
CA LEU A 167 2.01 27.52 -8.93
C LEU A 167 1.40 28.43 -7.87
N MET A 168 0.24 28.06 -7.35
CA MET A 168 -0.47 28.80 -6.32
C MET A 168 -0.11 28.29 -4.91
N GLU A 169 -0.02 29.20 -3.94
CA GLU A 169 0.28 28.88 -2.55
C GLU A 169 -1.00 28.73 -1.70
N ARG A 170 -1.15 27.58 -1.04
CA ARG A 170 -2.26 27.33 -0.10
C ARG A 170 -2.27 28.37 1.01
N GLY A 171 -3.45 28.88 1.32
CA GLY A 171 -3.66 29.86 2.39
C GLY A 171 -3.30 31.29 1.99
N LYS A 172 -2.53 31.49 0.92
CA LYS A 172 -2.22 32.81 0.34
C LYS A 172 -3.06 33.11 -0.89
N ASP A 173 -3.13 32.18 -1.83
CA ASP A 173 -3.80 32.36 -3.13
C ASP A 173 -5.15 31.62 -3.21
N TYR A 174 -5.31 30.56 -2.43
CA TYR A 174 -6.57 29.80 -2.34
C TYR A 174 -6.78 29.17 -0.95
N LEU A 175 -7.99 28.69 -0.71
CA LEU A 175 -8.42 27.89 0.43
C LEU A 175 -8.98 26.55 -0.08
N MET A 176 -8.81 25.50 0.71
CA MET A 176 -9.19 24.14 0.35
C MET A 176 -10.07 23.51 1.44
N ASP A 177 -11.28 23.08 1.09
CA ASP A 177 -12.12 22.20 1.90
C ASP A 177 -11.83 20.75 1.49
N TYR A 178 -10.97 20.11 2.26
CA TYR A 178 -10.51 18.74 2.03
C TYR A 178 -11.60 17.69 2.21
N GLU A 179 -12.60 17.95 3.06
CA GLU A 179 -13.66 16.99 3.31
C GLU A 179 -14.64 16.98 2.13
N ARG A 180 -15.01 18.16 1.64
CA ARG A 180 -15.97 18.29 0.53
C ARG A 180 -15.33 18.23 -0.85
N GLY A 181 -14.02 18.39 -0.95
CA GLY A 181 -13.35 18.47 -2.25
C GLY A 181 -13.59 19.80 -2.95
N ARG A 182 -13.53 20.92 -2.22
CA ARG A 182 -13.78 22.26 -2.78
C ARG A 182 -12.57 23.15 -2.69
N ILE A 183 -12.26 23.85 -3.77
CA ILE A 183 -11.24 24.89 -3.79
C ILE A 183 -11.88 26.27 -3.97
N THR A 184 -11.44 27.26 -3.19
CA THR A 184 -11.88 28.65 -3.31
C THR A 184 -10.66 29.54 -3.49
N PHE A 185 -10.59 30.25 -4.60
CA PHE A 185 -9.50 31.17 -4.89
C PHE A 185 -9.73 32.52 -4.23
N LYS A 186 -8.65 33.19 -3.84
CA LYS A 186 -8.73 34.55 -3.27
C LYS A 186 -8.76 35.64 -4.34
N ARG A 187 -8.64 35.27 -5.61
CA ARG A 187 -8.86 36.12 -6.79
C ARG A 187 -9.87 35.46 -7.73
N ILE A 188 -10.50 36.28 -8.57
CA ILE A 188 -11.36 35.78 -9.64
C ILE A 188 -10.51 35.00 -10.63
N ILE A 189 -11.00 33.82 -11.04
CA ILE A 189 -10.43 33.01 -12.11
C ILE A 189 -11.26 33.25 -13.37
N LYS A 190 -10.65 33.85 -14.38
CA LYS A 190 -11.35 34.25 -15.60
C LYS A 190 -11.65 33.04 -16.50
N PRO A 191 -12.65 33.11 -17.39
CA PRO A 191 -12.97 32.04 -18.33
C PRO A 191 -11.82 31.59 -19.24
N GLU A 192 -10.92 32.51 -19.58
CA GLU A 192 -9.71 32.25 -20.36
C GLU A 192 -8.59 31.56 -19.56
N GLU A 193 -8.67 31.57 -18.23
CA GLU A 193 -7.70 30.91 -17.35
C GLU A 193 -8.04 29.44 -17.18
N THR A 194 -7.01 28.60 -17.23
CA THR A 194 -7.08 27.17 -16.90
C THR A 194 -6.54 26.96 -15.51
N VAL A 195 -7.28 26.17 -14.74
CA VAL A 195 -6.90 25.68 -13.42
C VAL A 195 -6.51 24.22 -13.58
N GLU A 196 -5.30 23.88 -13.14
CA GLU A 196 -4.81 22.50 -13.05
C GLU A 196 -4.60 22.16 -11.58
N ILE A 197 -5.22 21.07 -11.11
CA ILE A 197 -5.11 20.63 -9.73
C ILE A 197 -4.76 19.16 -9.72
N GLU A 198 -3.62 18.88 -9.11
CA GLU A 198 -3.14 17.54 -8.81
C GLU A 198 -3.38 17.29 -7.32
N TYR A 199 -4.01 16.17 -6.94
CA TYR A 199 -4.28 15.88 -5.53
C TYR A 199 -4.43 14.38 -5.25
N GLU A 200 -4.27 13.99 -3.98
CA GLU A 200 -4.56 12.64 -3.52
C GLU A 200 -5.89 12.60 -2.76
N TYR A 201 -6.74 11.59 -3.01
CA TYR A 201 -8.02 11.42 -2.33
C TYR A 201 -8.22 9.99 -1.81
N LEU A 202 -9.13 9.84 -0.84
CA LEU A 202 -9.61 8.54 -0.37
C LEU A 202 -11.00 8.29 -0.94
N GLU A 203 -11.26 7.08 -1.43
CA GLU A 203 -12.61 6.70 -1.82
C GLU A 203 -13.57 6.73 -0.62
N GLU A 204 -14.79 7.18 -0.87
CA GLU A 204 -15.82 7.33 0.15
C GLU A 204 -16.13 5.97 0.83
N GLY A 205 -16.15 5.95 2.16
CA GLY A 205 -16.31 4.73 2.96
C GLY A 205 -14.98 4.06 3.35
N GLU A 206 -13.84 4.51 2.84
CA GLU A 206 -12.53 4.01 3.24
C GLU A 206 -11.99 4.77 4.46
N GLY A 207 -11.91 4.10 5.60
CA GLY A 207 -11.29 4.70 6.80
C GLY A 207 -9.80 4.97 6.56
N ARG A 208 -9.32 6.15 6.96
CA ARG A 208 -7.89 6.59 6.86
C ARG A 208 -6.86 5.57 7.35
N VAL A 209 -7.25 4.72 8.30
CA VAL A 209 -6.41 3.70 8.91
C VAL A 209 -7.02 2.33 8.71
N LEU A 210 -6.22 1.42 8.18
CA LEU A 210 -6.53 0.00 8.08
C LEU A 210 -5.54 -0.80 8.93
N TYR A 211 -6.06 -1.77 9.67
CA TYR A 211 -5.25 -2.73 10.38
C TYR A 211 -5.85 -4.13 10.25
N GLY A 212 -5.00 -5.14 10.30
CA GLY A 212 -5.39 -6.53 10.24
C GLY A 212 -4.51 -7.39 11.12
N VAL A 213 -5.08 -8.47 11.64
CA VAL A 213 -4.39 -9.49 12.43
C VAL A 213 -4.83 -10.86 11.98
N ASP A 214 -3.88 -11.77 11.83
CA ASP A 214 -4.09 -13.19 11.59
C ASP A 214 -3.20 -13.95 12.55
N GLY A 215 -3.76 -14.92 13.24
CA GLY A 215 -2.98 -15.67 14.20
C GLY A 215 -3.62 -16.98 14.56
N GLY A 216 -2.78 -17.90 14.99
CA GLY A 216 -3.22 -19.24 15.28
C GLY A 216 -2.09 -20.20 15.60
N ILE A 217 -2.47 -21.46 15.69
CA ILE A 217 -1.61 -22.57 16.05
C ILE A 217 -1.47 -23.47 14.83
N LYS A 218 -0.23 -23.78 14.48
CA LYS A 218 0.13 -24.72 13.43
C LYS A 218 1.01 -25.82 14.01
N THR A 219 0.48 -27.03 14.04
CA THR A 219 1.20 -28.26 14.37
C THR A 219 1.39 -29.10 13.10
N LYS A 220 2.04 -30.26 13.21
CA LYS A 220 2.21 -31.18 12.08
C LYS A 220 0.90 -31.72 11.50
N ILE A 221 -0.17 -31.74 12.31
CA ILE A 221 -1.42 -32.45 12.00
C ILE A 221 -2.62 -31.49 12.02
N LEU A 222 -2.56 -30.42 12.80
CA LEU A 222 -3.65 -29.49 13.01
C LEU A 222 -3.19 -28.05 12.80
N THR A 223 -3.98 -27.29 12.04
CA THR A 223 -3.89 -25.83 11.95
C THR A 223 -5.22 -25.25 12.41
N LEU A 224 -5.18 -24.29 13.33
CA LEU A 224 -6.34 -23.50 13.76
C LEU A 224 -5.92 -22.04 13.77
N GLY A 225 -6.75 -21.16 13.22
CA GLY A 225 -6.45 -19.74 13.21
C GLY A 225 -7.67 -18.86 13.08
N TYR A 226 -7.41 -17.59 13.32
CA TYR A 226 -8.39 -16.52 13.29
C TYR A 226 -7.78 -15.29 12.63
N SER A 227 -8.56 -14.68 11.75
CA SER A 227 -8.18 -13.51 10.99
C SER A 227 -9.25 -12.41 11.12
N ARG A 228 -8.81 -11.16 11.20
CA ARG A 228 -9.69 -9.99 11.24
C ARG A 228 -9.04 -8.79 10.57
N VAL A 229 -9.82 -8.06 9.76
CA VAL A 229 -9.46 -6.74 9.23
C VAL A 229 -10.44 -5.69 9.75
N LYS A 230 -9.95 -4.53 10.20
CA LYS A 230 -10.80 -3.39 10.59
C LYS A 230 -11.66 -2.96 9.41
N GLY A 231 -12.97 -2.86 9.60
CA GLY A 231 -13.91 -2.49 8.53
C GLY A 231 -14.13 -3.59 7.50
N GLY A 232 -13.54 -4.77 7.68
CA GLY A 232 -13.66 -5.93 6.80
C GLY A 232 -14.24 -7.16 7.50
N PHE A 233 -13.90 -8.33 6.98
CA PHE A 233 -14.45 -9.60 7.42
C PHE A 233 -13.74 -10.17 8.66
N HIS A 234 -14.47 -11.03 9.37
CA HIS A 234 -13.93 -11.94 10.36
C HIS A 234 -13.87 -13.33 9.74
N GLU A 235 -12.73 -13.99 9.87
CA GLU A 235 -12.54 -15.33 9.32
C GLU A 235 -11.99 -16.28 10.37
N PHE A 236 -12.64 -17.42 10.51
CA PHE A 236 -12.09 -18.57 11.23
C PHE A 236 -11.66 -19.61 10.20
N HIS A 237 -10.42 -20.05 10.32
CA HIS A 237 -9.87 -21.08 9.46
C HIS A 237 -9.31 -22.24 10.30
N GLY A 238 -9.57 -23.44 9.84
CA GLY A 238 -9.13 -24.66 10.50
C GLY A 238 -8.80 -25.73 9.47
N GLY A 239 -7.78 -26.52 9.73
CA GLY A 239 -7.44 -27.62 8.84
C GLY A 239 -6.71 -28.74 9.55
N ILE A 240 -6.95 -29.96 9.08
CA ILE A 240 -6.29 -31.17 9.55
C ILE A 240 -5.50 -31.74 8.37
N GLU A 241 -4.21 -31.96 8.57
CA GLU A 241 -3.31 -32.63 7.64
C GLU A 241 -2.95 -34.01 8.20
N TYR A 242 -3.36 -35.07 7.50
CA TYR A 242 -3.02 -36.44 7.86
C TYR A 242 -1.94 -36.98 6.92
N LYS A 243 -0.89 -37.58 7.50
CA LYS A 243 0.15 -38.31 6.76
C LYS A 243 0.33 -39.69 7.39
N GLY A 244 -0.08 -40.74 6.66
CA GLY A 244 0.08 -42.14 7.09
C GLY A 244 -0.17 -43.11 5.94
N ALA A 245 0.52 -44.26 5.95
CA ALA A 245 0.34 -45.38 5.01
C ALA A 245 0.32 -44.99 3.51
N GLY A 246 1.25 -44.14 3.06
CA GLY A 246 1.36 -43.73 1.65
C GLY A 246 0.28 -42.76 1.17
N VAL A 247 -0.62 -42.32 2.06
CA VAL A 247 -1.70 -41.38 1.76
C VAL A 247 -1.52 -40.09 2.56
N SER A 248 -1.59 -38.95 1.86
CA SER A 248 -1.64 -37.62 2.47
C SER A 248 -2.94 -36.93 2.10
N GLY A 249 -3.71 -36.50 3.10
CA GLY A 249 -4.97 -35.78 2.91
C GLY A 249 -5.00 -34.49 3.72
N ARG A 250 -5.63 -33.44 3.18
CA ARG A 250 -5.88 -32.18 3.87
C ARG A 250 -7.37 -31.89 3.85
N LEU A 251 -7.94 -31.64 5.02
CA LEU A 251 -9.29 -31.09 5.17
C LEU A 251 -9.16 -29.65 5.67
N SER A 252 -9.86 -28.72 5.04
CA SER A 252 -9.91 -27.31 5.46
C SER A 252 -11.35 -26.85 5.62
N LEU A 253 -11.58 -25.99 6.62
CA LEU A 253 -12.84 -25.30 6.87
C LEU A 253 -12.52 -23.81 7.05
N ASP A 254 -13.05 -23.00 6.15
CA ASP A 254 -12.95 -21.55 6.18
C ASP A 254 -14.35 -20.98 6.35
N THR A 255 -14.53 -20.04 7.28
CA THR A 255 -15.84 -19.46 7.61
C THR A 255 -15.75 -17.94 7.62
N LEU A 256 -16.46 -17.27 6.70
CA LEU A 256 -16.51 -15.82 6.58
C LEU A 256 -17.79 -15.25 7.22
N PHE A 257 -17.66 -14.21 8.03
CA PHE A 257 -18.79 -13.48 8.62
C PHE A 257 -18.82 -12.02 8.17
N HIS A 258 -19.97 -11.56 7.65
CA HIS A 258 -20.27 -10.15 7.34
C HIS A 258 -21.38 -9.61 8.26
N ARG A 259 -21.61 -8.28 8.29
CA ARG A 259 -22.73 -7.64 9.03
C ARG A 259 -24.12 -8.12 8.59
N SER A 260 -24.23 -8.85 7.47
CA SER A 260 -25.41 -9.62 7.06
C SER A 260 -25.09 -11.13 7.08
N TRP A 261 -26.05 -11.93 7.51
CA TRP A 261 -25.85 -13.33 7.88
C TRP A 261 -25.73 -14.21 6.62
N SER A 262 -24.51 -14.61 6.25
CA SER A 262 -24.29 -15.66 5.26
C SER A 262 -23.11 -16.54 5.67
N LEU A 263 -23.39 -17.82 5.94
CA LEU A 263 -22.38 -18.84 6.20
C LEU A 263 -21.96 -19.46 4.87
N THR A 264 -20.70 -19.33 4.47
CA THR A 264 -20.17 -20.01 3.28
C THR A 264 -18.89 -20.73 3.65
N GLY A 265 -18.91 -22.07 3.59
CA GLY A 265 -17.74 -22.91 3.82
C GLY A 265 -17.37 -23.70 2.57
N LYS A 266 -16.07 -23.87 2.30
CA LYS A 266 -15.56 -24.71 1.21
C LYS A 266 -14.75 -25.87 1.78
N ILE A 267 -15.14 -27.10 1.44
CA ILE A 267 -14.38 -28.31 1.73
C ILE A 267 -13.60 -28.68 0.46
N LYS A 268 -12.26 -28.66 0.51
CA LYS A 268 -11.41 -29.22 -0.55
C LYS A 268 -10.79 -30.52 -0.05
N ALA A 269 -11.23 -31.66 -0.60
CA ALA A 269 -10.56 -32.94 -0.42
C ALA A 269 -9.57 -33.16 -1.57
N GLY A 270 -8.28 -33.33 -1.26
CA GLY A 270 -7.28 -33.79 -2.22
C GLY A 270 -7.43 -35.30 -2.48
N TRP A 271 -7.39 -35.69 -3.75
CA TRP A 271 -7.69 -37.02 -4.29
C TRP A 271 -7.15 -38.22 -3.50
N VAL A 272 -8.05 -39.16 -3.19
CA VAL A 272 -7.80 -40.61 -3.18
C VAL A 272 -9.00 -41.28 -3.85
N SER A 273 -8.75 -42.02 -4.92
CA SER A 273 -9.70 -42.96 -5.52
C SER A 273 -10.04 -44.03 -4.48
N MET A 274 -11.19 -43.91 -3.81
CA MET A 274 -11.87 -45.01 -3.14
C MET A 274 -13.37 -44.84 -3.39
N ASP A 275 -13.95 -45.79 -4.11
CA ASP A 275 -15.39 -45.94 -4.27
C ASP A 275 -16.03 -46.09 -2.88
N GLY A 276 -16.63 -45.02 -2.39
CA GLY A 276 -17.24 -44.99 -1.05
C GLY A 276 -17.27 -43.59 -0.47
N GLY A 277 -18.16 -42.73 -0.97
CA GLY A 277 -18.37 -41.39 -0.43
C GLY A 277 -18.85 -41.44 1.03
N ILE A 278 -18.01 -41.00 1.97
CA ILE A 278 -18.41 -40.79 3.36
C ILE A 278 -19.02 -39.39 3.48
N ARG A 279 -20.34 -39.32 3.67
CA ARG A 279 -21.04 -38.11 4.12
C ARG A 279 -20.93 -38.01 5.64
N LEU A 280 -20.11 -37.09 6.15
CA LEU A 280 -20.11 -36.72 7.56
C LEU A 280 -21.07 -35.53 7.78
N LEU A 281 -22.22 -35.81 8.39
CA LEU A 281 -23.19 -34.83 8.87
C LEU A 281 -22.70 -34.25 10.20
N LEU A 282 -22.05 -33.08 10.15
CA LEU A 282 -21.70 -32.30 11.34
C LEU A 282 -22.90 -31.48 11.79
N ARG A 283 -23.58 -31.94 12.84
CA ARG A 283 -24.68 -31.23 13.51
C ARG A 283 -24.10 -30.36 14.62
N ILE A 284 -23.73 -29.12 14.31
CA ILE A 284 -23.25 -28.15 15.30
C ILE A 284 -24.48 -27.50 15.97
N LYS A 285 -24.69 -27.78 17.26
CA LYS A 285 -25.67 -27.10 18.10
C LYS A 285 -24.96 -25.92 18.76
N ILE A 286 -25.28 -24.70 18.36
CA ILE A 286 -24.78 -23.49 19.03
C ILE A 286 -25.86 -23.09 20.05
N LYS A 287 -25.48 -22.97 21.33
CA LYS A 287 -26.31 -22.45 22.41
C LYS A 287 -26.07 -20.96 22.54
#